data_AF-A0A8E2EVP5-F1
#
_entry.id   AF-A0A8E2EVP5-F1
#
_cell.length_a   1.000
_cell.length_b   1.000
_cell.length_c   1.000
_cell.angle_alpha   90.00
_cell.angle_beta   90.00
_cell.angle_gamma   90.00
#
_symmetry.space_group_name_H-M   'P 1'
#
loop_
_entity.id
_entity.type
_entity.pdbx_description
1 polymer ?
#
loop_
_entity_poly.entity_id
_entity_poly.type
_entity_poly.pdbx_seq_one_letter_code
_entity_poly.pdbx_strand_id
1 'polypeptide(L)'
;PSNPSPPLHLNNLYLYASHTGAGLNDPLFTAARASAIPGFLNATDPAGAFQEFDLGNYWPYGFSFVYEPYAGWGAVQVNAGQGNAQGFGFVEVAGESVLVVESGTGEGEEWGGWLVCDWWHNAPQLFWRYNYYTPEDYPAPSSCADVDLVQVLI
;
A
#
# COMPACT_ATOMS: atom_id res chain seq x y z
N PRO A 1 -5.10 -8.89 -23.78
CA PRO A 1 -3.64 -8.63 -23.80
C PRO A 1 -2.98 -9.50 -22.71
N SER A 2 -2.08 -10.40 -23.09
CA SER A 2 -1.31 -11.18 -22.11
C SER A 2 -0.47 -10.22 -21.28
N ASN A 3 -0.65 -10.25 -19.96
CA ASN A 3 0.10 -9.42 -19.02
C ASN A 3 1.61 -9.68 -19.24
N PRO A 4 2.43 -8.67 -19.62
CA PRO A 4 3.88 -8.86 -19.58
C PRO A 4 4.26 -9.29 -18.17
N SER A 5 5.25 -10.18 -18.04
CA SER A 5 5.77 -10.54 -16.71
C SER A 5 6.02 -9.26 -15.91
N PRO A 6 5.59 -9.19 -14.63
CA PRO A 6 5.67 -7.96 -13.85
C PRO A 6 7.11 -7.41 -13.87
N PRO A 7 7.30 -6.07 -13.93
CA PRO A 7 8.62 -5.49 -14.05
C PRO A 7 9.52 -5.96 -12.89
N LEU A 8 10.58 -6.69 -13.21
CA LEU A 8 11.44 -7.33 -12.21
C LEU A 8 12.06 -6.34 -11.22
N HIS A 9 12.19 -5.06 -11.59
CA HIS A 9 12.75 -4.01 -10.74
C HIS A 9 11.82 -3.57 -9.60
N LEU A 10 10.55 -4.00 -9.61
CA LEU A 10 9.56 -3.71 -8.56
C LEU A 10 9.59 -4.72 -7.40
N ASN A 11 10.45 -5.75 -7.49
CA ASN A 11 10.62 -6.76 -6.45
C ASN A 11 11.68 -6.36 -5.40
N ASN A 12 11.55 -6.89 -4.18
CA ASN A 12 12.53 -6.74 -3.10
C ASN A 12 12.86 -5.28 -2.75
N LEU A 13 11.82 -4.44 -2.73
CA LEU A 13 11.94 -3.03 -2.34
C LEU A 13 11.34 -2.80 -0.97
N TYR A 14 11.75 -1.71 -0.34
CA TYR A 14 11.30 -1.29 0.98
C TYR A 14 10.48 0.00 0.87
N LEU A 15 9.33 0.00 1.56
CA LEU A 15 8.42 1.13 1.63
C LEU A 15 9.05 2.27 2.43
N TYR A 16 8.99 3.50 1.90
CA TYR A 16 9.35 4.73 2.60
C TYR A 16 8.31 5.84 2.34
N ALA A 17 8.23 6.80 3.25
CA ALA A 17 7.36 7.95 3.12
C ALA A 17 8.09 9.10 2.40
N SER A 18 7.61 9.50 1.23
CA SER A 18 8.11 10.67 0.50
C SER A 18 7.26 11.90 0.80
N HIS A 19 7.85 12.87 1.50
CA HIS A 19 7.14 14.08 1.94
C HIS A 19 6.67 14.95 0.77
N THR A 20 5.35 15.08 0.62
CA THR A 20 4.70 15.91 -0.40
C THR A 20 4.12 17.21 0.17
N GLY A 21 3.97 17.29 1.50
CA GLY A 21 3.48 18.47 2.20
C GLY A 21 3.39 18.26 3.70
N ALA A 22 2.96 19.29 4.43
CA ALA A 22 2.88 19.23 5.89
C ALA A 22 1.93 18.11 6.36
N GLY A 23 2.51 17.03 6.90
CA GLY A 23 1.75 15.85 7.32
C GLY A 23 1.28 14.96 6.17
N LEU A 24 1.75 15.18 4.94
CA LEU A 24 1.34 14.45 3.74
C LEU A 24 2.55 13.74 3.12
N ASN A 25 2.38 12.46 2.80
CA ASN A 25 3.43 11.69 2.13
C ASN A 25 2.86 10.70 1.12
N ASP A 26 3.62 10.50 0.04
CA ASP A 26 3.41 9.40 -0.88
C ASP A 26 4.20 8.16 -0.42
N PRO A 27 3.58 6.97 -0.35
CA PRO A 27 4.25 5.70 -0.13
C PRO A 27 5.04 5.31 -1.39
N LEU A 28 6.36 5.43 -1.32
CA LEU A 28 7.29 5.07 -2.40
C LEU A 28 8.17 3.89 -1.99
N PHE A 29 8.86 3.28 -2.96
CA PHE A 29 9.72 2.13 -2.72
C PHE A 29 11.16 2.37 -3.15
N THR A 30 12.09 1.79 -2.38
CA THR A 30 13.53 1.86 -2.66
C THR A 30 14.23 0.55 -2.29
N ALA A 31 15.34 0.23 -2.95
CA ALA A 31 16.18 -0.91 -2.55
C ALA A 31 16.93 -0.65 -1.23
N ALA A 32 17.01 0.61 -0.78
CA ALA A 32 17.70 0.99 0.44
C ALA A 32 16.88 0.67 1.69
N ARG A 33 17.11 -0.50 2.30
CA ARG A 33 16.46 -0.91 3.55
C ARG A 33 16.58 0.12 4.68
N ALA A 34 17.68 0.87 4.73
CA ALA A 34 17.89 1.90 5.75
C ALA A 34 16.93 3.10 5.64
N SER A 35 16.25 3.25 4.49
CA SER A 35 15.22 4.27 4.27
C SER A 35 13.80 3.77 4.58
N ALA A 36 13.65 2.49 4.92
CA ALA A 36 12.35 1.89 5.19
C ALA A 36 11.67 2.54 6.38
N ILE A 37 10.36 2.78 6.29
CA ILE A 37 9.56 3.25 7.42
C ILE A 37 9.03 2.05 8.23
N PRO A 38 9.23 2.02 9.56
CA PRO A 38 8.62 1.02 10.41
C PRO A 38 7.09 1.15 10.42
N GLY A 39 6.39 0.07 10.07
CA GLY A 39 4.94 -0.03 10.15
C GLY A 39 4.48 -0.83 11.36
N PHE A 40 3.28 -0.55 11.86
CA PHE A 40 2.61 -1.30 12.90
C PHE A 40 1.10 -1.31 12.69
N LEU A 41 0.42 -2.35 13.19
CA LEU A 41 -1.03 -2.40 13.22
C LEU A 41 -1.53 -1.79 14.53
N ASN A 42 -2.29 -0.72 14.44
CA ASN A 42 -3.00 -0.15 15.57
C ASN A 42 -4.37 -0.84 15.72
N ALA A 43 -4.41 -1.87 16.57
CA ALA A 43 -5.58 -2.73 16.80
C ALA A 43 -6.47 -2.27 17.97
N THR A 44 -6.52 -0.96 18.25
CA THR A 44 -7.34 -0.43 19.35
C THR A 44 -8.83 -0.28 19.00
N ASP A 45 -9.21 -0.49 17.73
CA ASP A 45 -10.60 -0.40 17.27
C ASP A 45 -11.24 -1.80 17.12
N PRO A 46 -12.39 -2.07 17.77
CA PRO A 46 -13.12 -3.33 17.59
C PRO A 46 -13.63 -3.59 16.16
N ALA A 47 -13.63 -2.59 15.26
CA ALA A 47 -13.96 -2.73 13.85
C ALA A 47 -12.79 -3.20 12.96
N GLY A 48 -11.56 -3.24 13.48
CA GLY A 48 -10.38 -3.70 12.74
C GLY A 48 -9.12 -2.86 13.04
N ALA A 49 -7.95 -3.30 12.58
CA ALA A 49 -6.71 -2.55 12.79
C ALA A 49 -6.49 -1.51 11.68
N PHE A 50 -5.82 -0.42 12.04
CA PHE A 50 -5.26 0.55 11.11
C PHE A 50 -3.79 0.22 10.83
N GLN A 51 -3.36 0.36 9.58
CA GLN A 51 -1.95 0.31 9.24
C GLN A 51 -1.33 1.70 9.44
N GLU A 52 -0.47 1.81 10.44
CA GLU A 52 0.23 3.05 10.80
C GLU A 52 1.75 2.89 10.69
N PHE A 53 2.46 4.00 10.69
CA PHE A 53 3.90 4.10 10.49
C PHE A 53 4.52 5.09 11.47
N ASP A 54 5.73 4.76 11.94
CA ASP A 54 6.58 5.63 12.74
C ASP A 54 7.59 6.34 11.84
N LEU A 55 7.41 7.64 11.64
CA LEU A 55 8.32 8.49 10.87
C LEU A 55 9.39 9.18 11.76
N GLY A 56 9.57 8.72 12.99
CA GLY A 56 10.56 9.24 13.94
C GLY A 56 10.12 10.53 14.63
N ASN A 57 8.82 10.80 14.69
CA ASN A 57 8.26 11.99 15.34
C ASN A 57 7.05 11.64 16.23
N TYR A 58 6.43 12.65 16.85
CA TYR A 58 5.35 12.42 17.82
C TYR A 58 4.06 11.85 17.23
N TRP A 59 3.78 12.11 15.94
CA TRP A 59 2.51 11.76 15.32
C TRP A 59 2.60 10.40 14.63
N PRO A 60 1.58 9.53 14.77
CA PRO A 60 1.46 8.38 13.88
C PRO A 60 1.08 8.83 12.47
N TYR A 61 1.46 8.02 11.48
CA TYR A 61 1.07 8.24 10.08
C TYR A 61 0.37 7.01 9.56
N GLY A 62 -0.87 7.15 9.12
CA GLY A 62 -1.72 6.04 8.69
C GLY A 62 -1.81 5.92 7.18
N PHE A 63 -2.11 4.71 6.71
CA PHE A 63 -2.53 4.54 5.33
C PHE A 63 -3.88 5.21 5.07
N SER A 64 -3.93 5.98 3.99
CA SER A 64 -5.14 6.62 3.51
C SER A 64 -5.38 6.24 2.05
N PHE A 65 -6.49 5.58 1.77
CA PHE A 65 -6.94 5.29 0.42
C PHE A 65 -7.58 6.54 -0.18
N VAL A 66 -7.05 6.99 -1.31
CA VAL A 66 -7.66 8.07 -2.08
C VAL A 66 -8.70 7.45 -2.99
N TYR A 67 -9.94 7.85 -2.80
CA TYR A 67 -11.05 7.44 -3.66
C TYR A 67 -10.96 8.14 -5.02
N GLU A 68 -10.88 7.35 -6.08
CA GLU A 68 -10.78 7.81 -7.47
C GLU A 68 -11.99 7.29 -8.27
N PRO A 69 -13.01 8.14 -8.53
CA PRO A 69 -14.23 7.69 -9.19
C PRO A 69 -13.92 7.23 -10.62
N TYR A 70 -14.48 6.07 -11.00
CA TYR A 70 -14.32 5.47 -12.32
C TYR A 70 -12.88 5.08 -12.69
N ALA A 71 -12.02 4.86 -11.70
CA ALA A 71 -10.64 4.39 -11.89
C ALA A 71 -10.51 2.87 -11.61
N GLY A 72 -9.49 2.23 -12.20
CA GLY A 72 -9.18 0.82 -11.96
C GLY A 72 -8.42 0.56 -10.65
N TRP A 73 -7.77 1.59 -10.12
CA TRP A 73 -7.02 1.61 -8.87
C TRP A 73 -7.00 3.04 -8.33
N GLY A 74 -6.76 3.20 -7.02
CA GLY A 74 -6.65 4.49 -6.35
C GLY A 74 -5.25 4.70 -5.76
N ALA A 75 -4.92 5.96 -5.48
CA ALA A 75 -3.68 6.28 -4.77
C ALA A 75 -3.76 5.86 -3.31
N VAL A 76 -2.61 5.53 -2.73
CA VAL A 76 -2.43 5.37 -1.28
C VAL A 76 -1.58 6.53 -0.79
N GLN A 77 -1.86 7.02 0.41
CA GLN A 77 -1.07 8.04 1.09
C GLN A 77 -0.65 7.55 2.47
N VAL A 78 0.46 8.08 2.99
CA VAL A 78 0.92 7.89 4.37
C VAL A 78 0.88 9.24 5.06
N ASN A 79 -0.26 9.58 5.66
CA ASN A 79 -0.51 10.92 6.17
C ASN A 79 -0.58 10.93 7.69
N ALA A 80 -0.29 12.08 8.29
CA ALA A 80 -0.38 12.28 9.73
C ALA A 80 -1.80 11.98 10.22
N GLY A 81 -1.90 11.16 11.27
CA GLY A 81 -3.16 10.62 11.78
C GLY A 81 -3.28 9.12 11.52
N GLN A 82 -4.45 8.58 11.83
CA GLN A 82 -4.72 7.14 11.89
C GLN A 82 -4.99 6.51 10.51
N GLY A 83 -5.25 7.31 9.47
CA GLY A 83 -5.70 6.82 8.16
C GLY A 83 -7.22 6.79 8.02
N ASN A 84 -7.72 6.35 6.86
CA ASN A 84 -9.17 6.27 6.58
C ASN A 84 -9.70 4.84 6.35
N ALA A 85 -8.82 3.85 6.25
CA ALA A 85 -9.22 2.45 6.07
C ALA A 85 -8.93 1.62 7.33
N GLN A 86 -9.84 0.70 7.65
CA GLN A 86 -9.72 -0.26 8.74
C GLN A 86 -9.67 -1.68 8.21
N GLY A 87 -9.45 -2.63 9.12
CA GLY A 87 -9.46 -4.05 8.80
C GLY A 87 -8.14 -4.52 8.22
N PHE A 88 -7.06 -3.74 8.39
CA PHE A 88 -5.73 -4.20 8.04
C PHE A 88 -5.33 -5.41 8.89
N GLY A 89 -4.63 -6.34 8.26
CA GLY A 89 -4.18 -7.57 8.89
C GLY A 89 -3.07 -8.23 8.07
N PHE A 90 -2.61 -9.37 8.56
CA PHE A 90 -1.58 -10.16 7.88
C PHE A 90 -2.08 -11.56 7.60
N VAL A 91 -1.89 -12.01 6.36
CA VAL A 91 -2.21 -13.38 5.93
C VAL A 91 -0.95 -14.04 5.37
N GLU A 92 -0.87 -15.36 5.52
CA GLU A 92 0.25 -16.15 5.01
C GLU A 92 0.06 -16.46 3.52
N VAL A 93 0.95 -15.96 2.67
CA VAL A 93 0.99 -16.24 1.23
C VAL A 93 2.36 -16.83 0.90
N ALA A 94 2.39 -18.06 0.41
CA ALA A 94 3.63 -18.76 0.05
C ALA A 94 4.72 -18.79 1.15
N GLY A 95 4.34 -18.68 2.43
CA GLY A 95 5.26 -18.65 3.58
C GLY A 95 5.77 -17.26 3.96
N GLU A 96 5.17 -16.20 3.40
CA GLU A 96 5.42 -14.81 3.74
C GLU A 96 4.17 -14.19 4.39
N SER A 97 4.39 -13.35 5.41
CA SER A 97 3.33 -12.59 6.08
C SER A 97 3.02 -11.34 5.25
N VAL A 98 1.89 -11.35 4.54
CA VAL A 98 1.49 -10.29 3.59
C VAL A 98 0.42 -9.40 4.21
N LEU A 99 0.65 -8.09 4.15
CA LEU A 99 -0.31 -7.08 4.58
C LEU A 99 -1.51 -7.04 3.64
N VAL A 100 -2.71 -7.18 4.19
CA VAL A 100 -3.99 -7.13 3.46
C VAL A 100 -5.02 -6.31 4.21
N VAL A 101 -6.18 -6.08 3.58
CA VAL A 101 -7.39 -5.60 4.25
C VAL A 101 -8.36 -6.79 4.39
N GLU A 102 -8.44 -7.38 5.58
CA GLU A 102 -9.20 -8.63 5.86
C GLU A 102 -10.70 -8.38 6.07
N SER A 103 -11.05 -7.35 6.83
CA SER A 103 -12.42 -7.02 7.22
C SER A 103 -12.68 -5.53 7.02
N GLY A 104 -12.39 -5.07 5.80
CA GLY A 104 -12.44 -3.65 5.45
C GLY A 104 -13.78 -2.99 5.81
N THR A 105 -13.70 -1.77 6.31
CA THR A 105 -14.83 -0.83 6.42
C THR A 105 -14.51 0.41 5.58
N GLY A 106 -15.54 1.12 5.11
CA GLY A 106 -15.34 2.31 4.28
C GLY A 106 -14.60 1.98 2.98
N GLU A 107 -13.55 2.72 2.65
CA GLU A 107 -12.71 2.46 1.46
C GLU A 107 -12.05 1.07 1.49
N GLY A 108 -11.85 0.50 2.67
CA GLY A 108 -11.34 -0.86 2.83
C GLY A 108 -12.29 -1.95 2.29
N GLU A 109 -13.60 -1.68 2.23
CA GLU A 109 -14.59 -2.64 1.68
C GLU A 109 -14.37 -2.89 0.19
N GLU A 110 -13.79 -1.92 -0.51
CA GLU A 110 -13.53 -2.00 -1.93
C GLU A 110 -12.11 -2.47 -2.24
N TRP A 111 -11.28 -2.79 -1.24
CA TRP A 111 -9.88 -3.19 -1.45
C TRP A 111 -9.78 -4.55 -2.16
N GLY A 112 -9.00 -4.58 -3.24
CA GLY A 112 -8.81 -5.74 -4.11
C GLY A 112 -7.35 -6.16 -4.31
N GLY A 113 -6.40 -5.53 -3.64
CA GLY A 113 -4.97 -5.83 -3.77
C GLY A 113 -4.09 -4.59 -3.84
N TRP A 114 -2.77 -4.81 -3.82
CA TRP A 114 -1.77 -3.75 -3.98
C TRP A 114 -1.24 -3.69 -5.41
N LEU A 115 -0.93 -2.47 -5.84
CA LEU A 115 -0.35 -2.19 -7.14
C LEU A 115 0.82 -1.24 -6.93
N VAL A 116 1.97 -1.50 -7.56
CA VAL A 116 3.10 -0.57 -7.58
C VAL A 116 3.38 -0.16 -9.01
N CYS A 117 3.54 1.14 -9.23
CA CYS A 117 3.80 1.71 -10.56
C CYS A 117 5.01 2.64 -10.54
N ASP A 118 5.79 2.64 -11.63
CA ASP A 118 6.71 3.75 -11.93
C ASP A 118 5.87 5.01 -12.23
N TRP A 119 5.77 5.94 -11.27
CA TRP A 119 4.79 7.05 -11.32
C TRP A 119 5.41 8.43 -11.07
N TRP A 120 4.54 9.44 -10.86
CA TRP A 120 4.74 10.89 -10.78
C TRP A 120 6.05 11.39 -10.17
N HIS A 121 6.56 10.74 -9.14
CA HIS A 121 7.79 11.14 -8.44
C HIS A 121 9.07 10.42 -8.93
N ASN A 122 9.02 9.78 -10.10
CA ASN A 122 10.13 9.04 -10.71
C ASN A 122 10.73 7.96 -9.78
N ALA A 123 9.86 7.34 -9.00
CA ALA A 123 10.13 6.21 -8.13
C ALA A 123 8.89 5.30 -8.09
N PRO A 124 9.05 4.01 -7.76
CA PRO A 124 7.89 3.13 -7.64
C PRO A 124 6.99 3.59 -6.49
N GLN A 125 5.71 3.78 -6.78
CA GLN A 125 4.71 4.32 -5.86
C GLN A 125 3.61 3.29 -5.60
N LEU A 126 3.13 3.22 -4.35
CA LEU A 126 2.05 2.32 -3.95
C LEU A 126 0.68 2.88 -4.34
N PHE A 127 -0.15 1.99 -4.87
CA PHE A 127 -1.56 2.15 -5.19
C PHE A 127 -2.33 0.95 -4.64
N TRP A 128 -3.64 1.08 -4.56
CA TRP A 128 -4.56 0.01 -4.17
C TRP A 128 -5.56 -0.25 -5.29
N ARG A 129 -5.99 -1.50 -5.46
CA ARG A 129 -6.94 -1.88 -6.49
C ARG A 129 -8.35 -1.94 -5.92
N TYR A 130 -9.33 -1.64 -6.76
CA TYR A 130 -10.71 -1.94 -6.45
C TYR A 130 -11.01 -3.43 -6.67
N ASN A 131 -11.74 -4.04 -5.75
CA ASN A 131 -12.04 -5.49 -5.74
C ASN A 131 -12.91 -5.98 -6.90
N TYR A 132 -13.57 -5.07 -7.62
CA TYR A 132 -14.36 -5.39 -8.80
C TYR A 132 -13.56 -5.35 -10.11
N TYR A 133 -12.26 -5.02 -10.08
CA TYR A 133 -11.35 -5.11 -11.24
C TYR A 133 -10.29 -6.20 -11.03
N THR A 134 -10.63 -7.42 -11.43
CA THR A 134 -9.72 -8.56 -11.37
C THR A 134 -8.47 -8.32 -12.24
N PRO A 135 -7.29 -8.86 -11.87
CA PRO A 135 -6.10 -8.80 -12.73
C PRO A 135 -6.28 -9.48 -14.10
N GLU A 136 -7.26 -10.38 -14.23
CA GLU A 136 -7.58 -11.09 -15.47
C GLU A 136 -8.33 -10.18 -16.46
N ASP A 137 -9.33 -9.44 -15.98
CA ASP A 137 -10.15 -8.53 -16.80
C ASP A 137 -9.48 -7.17 -17.01
N TYR A 138 -8.71 -6.73 -16.01
CA TYR A 138 -8.04 -5.44 -15.99
C TYR A 138 -6.58 -5.63 -15.55
N PRO A 139 -5.68 -6.09 -16.43
CA PRO A 139 -4.29 -6.32 -16.06
C PRO A 139 -3.59 -5.01 -15.67
N ALA A 140 -2.61 -5.11 -14.77
CA ALA A 140 -1.73 -3.99 -14.44
C ALA A 140 -1.09 -3.39 -15.72
N PRO A 141 -0.95 -2.05 -15.82
CA PRO A 141 -0.19 -1.44 -16.91
C PRO A 141 1.25 -1.94 -16.95
N SER A 142 1.91 -1.81 -18.10
CA SER A 142 3.28 -2.31 -18.29
C SER A 142 4.34 -1.67 -17.37
N SER A 143 4.05 -0.50 -16.81
CA SER A 143 4.89 0.19 -15.82
C SER A 143 4.54 -0.17 -14.38
N CYS A 144 3.63 -1.13 -14.17
CA CYS A 144 3.12 -1.51 -12.87
C CYS A 144 3.21 -3.02 -12.65
N ALA A 145 3.11 -3.43 -11.38
CA ALA A 145 2.93 -4.82 -10.97
C ALA A 145 1.92 -4.90 -9.83
N ASP A 146 1.06 -5.91 -9.86
CA ASP A 146 0.39 -6.38 -8.64
C ASP A 146 1.49 -6.94 -7.71
N VAL A 147 1.48 -6.55 -6.43
CA VAL A 147 2.55 -6.88 -5.48
C VAL A 147 2.01 -7.38 -4.15
N ASP A 148 2.86 -8.09 -3.41
CA ASP A 148 2.65 -8.41 -2.00
C ASP A 148 3.47 -7.45 -1.13
N LEU A 149 2.81 -6.81 -0.17
CA LEU A 149 3.49 -6.02 0.87
C LEU A 149 3.85 -6.93 2.03
N VAL A 150 5.09 -7.40 2.02
CA VAL A 150 5.57 -8.40 2.98
C VAL A 150 6.10 -7.74 4.26
N GLN A 151 5.71 -8.29 5.40
CA GLN A 151 6.27 -7.92 6.69
C GLN A 151 7.74 -8.36 6.79
N VAL A 152 8.64 -7.42 7.09
CA VAL A 152 10.05 -7.72 7.34
C VAL A 152 10.43 -7.19 8.71
N LEU A 153 11.03 -8.04 9.55
CA LEU A 153 11.58 -7.63 10.85
C LEU A 153 12.84 -6.79 10.60
N ILE A 154 12.78 -5.50 10.95
CA ILE A 154 13.86 -4.51 10.84
C ILE A 154 14.68 -4.40 12.12
#